data_AF-A0A1B2EJS5-F1
#
_entry.id   AF-A0A1B2EJS5-F1
#
_cell.length_a   1.000
_cell.length_b   1.000
_cell.length_c   1.000
_cell.angle_alpha   90.00
_cell.angle_beta   90.00
_cell.angle_gamma   90.00
#
_symmetry.space_group_name_H-M   'P 1'
#
loop_
_entity.id
_entity.type
_entity.pdbx_description
1 polymer ?
#
loop_
_entity_poly.entity_id
_entity_poly.type
_entity_poly.pdbx_seq_one_letter_code
_entity_poly.pdbx_strand_id
1 'polypeptide(L)'
;MSSETLLRQEIRHSLGFVRGLIDHYSGLYSGENLTSDVLRICDEMTDADEPDSRLMEARRMVEERCRQLTQAADRFTQRDPEAIAASRAQAVAAIDLFQDATFEWRKTRTVLPSSGRLLRRKSL
;
A
#
# COMPACT_ATOMS: atom_id res chain seq x y z
N MET A 1 15.55 19.89 -3.42
CA MET A 1 14.40 18.98 -3.62
C MET A 1 13.43 19.18 -2.46
N SER A 2 12.13 19.30 -2.72
CA SER A 2 11.15 19.48 -1.64
C SER A 2 10.93 18.18 -0.88
N SER A 3 10.54 18.28 0.39
CA SER A 3 10.15 17.13 1.23
C SER A 3 9.03 16.30 0.58
N GLU A 4 8.12 16.94 -0.16
CA GLU A 4 7.07 16.26 -0.92
C GLU A 4 7.61 15.37 -2.05
N THR A 5 8.61 15.84 -2.82
CA THR A 5 9.19 15.04 -3.90
C THR A 5 9.88 13.79 -3.37
N LEU A 6 10.58 13.90 -2.24
CA LEU A 6 11.23 12.76 -1.57
C LEU A 6 10.19 11.75 -1.07
N LEU A 7 9.10 12.22 -0.44
CA LEU A 7 8.01 11.37 0.02
C LEU A 7 7.33 10.62 -1.14
N ARG A 8 7.04 11.30 -2.26
CA ARG A 8 6.48 10.64 -3.46
C ARG A 8 7.43 9.59 -4.01
N GLN A 9 8.73 9.85 -4.03
CA GLN A 9 9.72 8.92 -4.54
C GLN A 9 9.85 7.67 -3.67
N GLU A 10 9.87 7.83 -2.35
CA GLU A 10 9.90 6.74 -1.37
C GLU A 10 8.67 5.84 -1.52
N ILE A 11 7.47 6.42 -1.50
CA ILE A 11 6.21 5.69 -1.65
C ILE A 11 6.18 4.94 -2.98
N ARG A 12 6.54 5.60 -4.08
CA ARG A 12 6.57 4.98 -5.42
C ARG A 12 7.55 3.81 -5.49
N HIS A 13 8.70 3.92 -4.83
CA HIS A 13 9.70 2.84 -4.84
C HIS A 13 9.17 1.60 -4.13
N SER A 14 8.66 1.75 -2.90
CA SER A 14 8.11 0.63 -2.12
C SER A 14 6.93 -0.03 -2.82
N LEU A 15 5.98 0.75 -3.35
CA LEU A 15 4.83 0.21 -4.07
C LEU A 15 5.17 -0.27 -5.49
N GLY A 16 6.31 0.13 -6.05
CA GLY A 16 6.84 -0.42 -7.29
C GLY A 16 7.19 -1.90 -7.12
N PHE A 17 7.79 -2.26 -5.99
CA PHE A 17 8.07 -3.66 -5.64
C PHE A 17 6.78 -4.47 -5.49
N VAL A 18 5.75 -3.90 -4.83
CA VAL A 18 4.44 -4.54 -4.66
C VAL A 18 3.75 -4.83 -6.00
N ARG A 19 3.76 -3.87 -6.93
CA ARG A 19 3.23 -4.10 -8.29
C ARG A 19 3.99 -5.24 -8.98
N GLY A 20 5.31 -5.30 -8.81
CA GLY A 20 6.13 -6.42 -9.27
C GLY A 20 5.69 -7.76 -8.69
N LEU A 21 5.37 -7.85 -7.39
CA LEU A 21 4.83 -9.09 -6.79
C LEU A 21 3.51 -9.52 -7.45
N ILE A 22 2.59 -8.57 -7.66
CA ILE A 22 1.29 -8.85 -8.29
C ILE A 22 1.47 -9.32 -9.73
N ASP A 23 2.33 -8.65 -10.50
CA ASP A 23 2.59 -8.95 -11.91
C ASP A 23 3.26 -10.31 -12.13
N HIS A 24 4.02 -10.81 -11.15
CA HIS A 24 4.73 -12.09 -11.27
C HIS A 24 4.09 -13.22 -10.49
N TYR A 25 3.04 -12.95 -9.70
CA TYR A 25 2.39 -13.94 -8.86
C TYR A 25 1.79 -15.07 -9.70
N SER A 26 2.28 -16.30 -9.50
CA SER A 26 1.89 -17.45 -10.32
C SER A 26 0.74 -18.26 -9.74
N GLY A 27 0.62 -18.32 -8.41
CA GLY A 27 -0.32 -19.19 -7.69
C GLY A 27 0.04 -20.68 -7.78
N LEU A 28 1.22 -21.00 -8.31
CA LEU A 28 1.65 -22.39 -8.59
C LEU A 28 2.47 -22.99 -7.46
N TYR A 29 3.14 -22.15 -6.67
CA TYR A 29 4.06 -22.60 -5.62
C TYR A 29 3.42 -22.46 -4.25
N SER A 30 3.53 -23.50 -3.43
CA SER A 30 2.93 -23.55 -2.08
C SER A 30 3.53 -22.55 -1.09
N GLY A 31 4.66 -21.92 -1.42
CA GLY A 31 5.29 -20.87 -0.62
C GLY A 31 4.86 -19.45 -0.98
N GLU A 32 4.12 -19.25 -2.07
CA GLU A 32 3.65 -17.91 -2.44
C GLU A 32 2.44 -17.52 -1.58
N ASN A 33 2.55 -16.41 -0.85
CA ASN A 33 1.43 -15.82 -0.12
C ASN A 33 1.29 -14.33 -0.47
N LEU A 34 0.76 -14.07 -1.66
CA LEU A 34 0.64 -12.73 -2.20
C LEU A 34 -0.04 -11.76 -1.22
N THR A 35 -1.21 -12.14 -0.68
CA THR A 35 -1.95 -11.25 0.22
C THR A 35 -1.14 -10.89 1.45
N SER A 36 -0.48 -11.87 2.10
CA SER A 36 0.34 -11.60 3.27
C SER A 36 1.56 -10.73 2.94
N ASP A 37 2.24 -11.01 1.82
CA ASP A 37 3.45 -10.28 1.41
C ASP A 37 3.14 -8.83 1.05
N VAL A 38 2.06 -8.61 0.30
CA VAL A 38 1.59 -7.29 -0.08
C VAL A 38 1.14 -6.49 1.15
N LEU A 39 0.34 -7.09 2.02
CA LEU A 39 -0.16 -6.40 3.21
C LEU A 39 0.95 -6.05 4.18
N ARG A 40 1.95 -6.91 4.37
CA ARG A 40 3.11 -6.59 5.20
C ARG A 40 3.79 -5.30 4.74
N ILE A 41 4.02 -5.15 3.44
CA ILE A 41 4.65 -3.93 2.87
C ILE A 41 3.74 -2.72 3.02
N CYS A 42 2.44 -2.88 2.78
CA CYS A 42 1.46 -1.81 2.97
C CYS A 42 1.44 -1.34 4.43
N ASP A 43 1.42 -2.28 5.38
CA ASP A 43 1.39 -2.00 6.81
C ASP A 43 2.69 -1.32 7.27
N GLU A 44 3.86 -1.78 6.82
CA GLU A 44 5.17 -1.13 7.03
C GLU A 44 5.21 0.34 6.56
N MET A 45 4.47 0.68 5.50
CA MET A 45 4.39 2.06 5.00
C MET A 45 3.45 2.95 5.80
N THR A 46 2.61 2.36 6.64
CA THR A 46 1.55 3.05 7.38
C THR A 46 1.78 3.11 8.88
N ASP A 47 2.84 2.47 9.39
CA ASP A 47 3.36 2.33 10.77
C ASP A 47 2.97 3.48 11.73
N ALA A 48 1.70 3.51 12.10
CA ALA A 48 1.07 4.53 12.92
C ALA A 48 -0.05 3.89 13.73
N ASP A 49 -0.15 4.31 14.99
CA ASP A 49 -1.12 3.74 15.94
C ASP A 49 -2.58 3.90 15.49
N GLU A 50 -2.90 4.86 14.60
CA GLU A 50 -4.25 5.06 14.04
C GLU A 50 -4.20 5.64 12.60
N PRO A 51 -4.34 4.81 11.54
CA PRO A 51 -4.55 5.28 10.16
C PRO A 51 -5.93 5.92 9.98
N ASP A 52 -6.06 6.88 9.05
CA ASP A 52 -7.39 7.44 8.72
C ASP A 52 -8.30 6.44 7.98
N SER A 53 -9.59 6.77 7.94
CA SER A 53 -10.61 5.92 7.32
C SER A 53 -10.34 5.64 5.84
N ARG A 54 -9.75 6.60 5.10
CA ARG A 54 -9.45 6.45 3.69
C ARG A 54 -8.30 5.47 3.46
N LEU A 55 -7.25 5.55 4.28
CA LEU A 55 -6.13 4.64 4.25
C LEU A 55 -6.53 3.22 4.67
N MET A 56 -7.39 3.09 5.69
CA MET A 56 -7.97 1.81 6.10
C MET A 56 -8.81 1.18 4.98
N GLU A 57 -9.65 1.99 4.30
CA GLU A 57 -10.45 1.52 3.18
C GLU A 57 -9.57 1.09 2.00
N ALA A 58 -8.55 1.88 1.65
CA ALA A 58 -7.60 1.53 0.61
C ALA A 58 -6.85 0.23 0.93
N ARG A 59 -6.39 0.05 2.18
CA ARG A 59 -5.78 -1.19 2.66
C ARG A 59 -6.73 -2.39 2.50
N ARG A 60 -8.00 -2.23 2.90
CA ARG A 60 -9.02 -3.28 2.78
C ARG A 60 -9.27 -3.65 1.31
N MET A 61 -9.26 -2.68 0.40
CA MET A 61 -9.36 -2.96 -1.03
C MET A 61 -8.16 -3.75 -1.55
N VAL A 62 -6.95 -3.39 -1.14
CA VAL A 62 -5.73 -4.15 -1.49
C VAL A 62 -5.85 -5.61 -1.03
N GLU A 63 -6.22 -5.82 0.24
CA GLU A 63 -6.45 -7.17 0.79
C GLU A 63 -7.44 -7.97 -0.06
N GLU A 64 -8.60 -7.38 -0.34
CA GLU A 64 -9.66 -8.05 -1.08
C GLU A 64 -9.23 -8.40 -2.51
N ARG A 65 -8.57 -7.48 -3.22
CA ARG A 65 -8.14 -7.74 -4.60
C ARG A 65 -6.98 -8.74 -4.67
N CYS A 66 -6.03 -8.70 -3.74
CA CYS A 66 -4.98 -9.71 -3.66
C CYS A 66 -5.56 -11.09 -3.37
N ARG A 67 -6.55 -11.19 -2.47
CA ARG A 67 -7.26 -12.44 -2.17
C ARG A 67 -8.00 -12.99 -3.38
N GLN A 68 -8.69 -12.14 -4.14
CA GLN A 68 -9.36 -12.52 -5.38
C GLN A 68 -8.37 -13.02 -6.44
N LEU A 69 -7.22 -12.35 -6.59
CA LEU A 69 -6.16 -12.81 -7.48
C LEU A 69 -5.59 -14.17 -7.05
N THR A 70 -5.35 -14.39 -5.75
CA THR A 70 -4.93 -15.70 -5.23
C THR A 70 -5.93 -16.80 -5.57
N GLN A 71 -7.22 -16.54 -5.41
CA GLN A 71 -8.27 -17.51 -5.75
C GLN A 71 -8.34 -17.79 -7.26
N ALA A 72 -8.23 -16.75 -8.10
CA ALA A 72 -8.26 -16.90 -9.55
C ALA A 72 -7.03 -17.63 -10.10
N ALA A 73 -5.87 -17.48 -9.45
CA ALA A 73 -4.62 -18.11 -9.86
C ALA A 73 -4.36 -19.49 -9.21
N ASP A 74 -5.25 -19.93 -8.32
CA ASP A 74 -5.11 -21.18 -7.56
C ASP A 74 -4.87 -22.38 -8.49
N ARG A 75 -3.80 -23.13 -8.23
CA ARG A 75 -3.39 -24.27 -9.05
C ARG A 75 -4.36 -25.46 -9.03
N PHE A 76 -5.24 -25.53 -8.03
CA PHE A 76 -6.22 -26.61 -7.87
C PHE A 76 -7.58 -26.27 -8.50
N THR A 77 -7.75 -25.06 -9.03
CA THR A 77 -8.97 -24.62 -9.71
C THR A 77 -8.79 -24.56 -11.23
N GLN A 78 -9.88 -24.41 -11.98
CA GLN A 78 -9.79 -24.16 -13.41
C GLN A 78 -9.21 -22.76 -13.66
N ARG A 79 -8.00 -22.72 -14.21
CA ARG A 79 -7.28 -21.47 -14.47
C ARG A 79 -7.75 -20.86 -15.78
N ASP A 80 -8.35 -19.68 -15.69
CA ASP A 80 -8.69 -18.84 -16.83
C ASP A 80 -7.67 -17.67 -16.92
N PRO A 81 -6.82 -17.65 -17.95
CA PRO A 81 -5.84 -16.57 -18.15
C PRO A 81 -6.45 -15.18 -18.21
N GLU A 82 -7.65 -15.02 -18.78
CA GLU A 82 -8.33 -13.72 -18.89
C GLU A 82 -8.80 -13.25 -17.52
N ALA A 83 -9.43 -14.13 -16.74
CA ALA A 83 -9.84 -13.84 -15.37
C ALA A 83 -8.64 -13.51 -14.46
N ILE A 84 -7.51 -14.21 -14.62
CA ILE A 84 -6.26 -13.93 -13.88
C ILE A 84 -5.74 -12.55 -14.26
N ALA A 85 -5.67 -12.22 -15.55
CA ALA A 85 -5.21 -10.92 -16.02
C ALA A 85 -6.10 -9.77 -15.51
N ALA A 86 -7.42 -9.95 -15.54
CA ALA A 86 -8.37 -9.00 -14.99
C ALA A 86 -8.20 -8.81 -13.47
N SER A 87 -8.02 -9.90 -12.72
CA SER A 87 -7.78 -9.86 -11.28
C SER A 87 -6.48 -9.16 -10.93
N ARG A 88 -5.41 -9.36 -11.72
CA ARG A 88 -4.15 -8.61 -11.59
C ARG A 88 -4.33 -7.12 -11.80
N ALA A 89 -5.03 -6.73 -12.87
CA ALA A 89 -5.30 -5.32 -13.15
C ALA A 89 -6.08 -4.66 -11.99
N GLN A 90 -7.05 -5.36 -11.40
CA GLN A 90 -7.78 -4.88 -10.22
C GLN A 90 -6.90 -4.74 -8.99
N ALA A 91 -6.00 -5.70 -8.74
CA ALA A 91 -5.05 -5.62 -7.64
C ALA A 91 -4.06 -4.46 -7.80
N VAL A 92 -3.53 -4.23 -9.00
CA VAL A 92 -2.67 -3.06 -9.29
C VAL A 92 -3.42 -1.75 -9.07
N ALA A 93 -4.67 -1.64 -9.55
CA ALA A 93 -5.48 -0.45 -9.33
C ALA A 93 -5.74 -0.17 -7.83
N ALA A 94 -5.91 -1.22 -7.01
CA ALA A 94 -6.04 -1.06 -5.57
C ALA A 94 -4.74 -0.52 -4.93
N ILE A 95 -3.57 -0.95 -5.42
CA ILE A 95 -2.27 -0.39 -5.00
C ILE A 95 -2.14 1.09 -5.38
N ASP A 96 -2.64 1.50 -6.55
CA ASP A 96 -2.63 2.90 -6.95
C ASP A 96 -3.50 3.77 -6.01
N LEU A 97 -4.69 3.29 -5.64
CA LEU A 97 -5.54 3.97 -4.65
C LEU A 97 -4.87 4.04 -3.27
N PHE A 98 -4.19 2.97 -2.86
CA PHE A 98 -3.44 2.93 -1.61
C PHE A 98 -2.23 3.88 -1.63
N GLN A 99 -1.55 4.02 -2.76
CA GLN A 99 -0.46 4.98 -2.96
C GLN A 99 -0.94 6.40 -2.71
N ASP A 100 -2.07 6.78 -3.32
CA ASP A 100 -2.64 8.11 -3.18
C ASP A 100 -3.10 8.38 -1.74
N ALA A 101 -3.76 7.41 -1.11
CA ALA A 101 -4.17 7.50 0.30
C ALA A 101 -2.95 7.65 1.23
N THR A 102 -1.92 6.84 1.03
CA THR A 102 -0.68 6.89 1.82
C THR A 102 0.04 8.21 1.65
N PHE A 103 0.08 8.74 0.43
CA PHE A 103 0.70 10.03 0.16
C PHE A 103 -0.02 11.16 0.89
N GLU A 104 -1.34 11.26 0.75
CA GLU A 104 -2.13 12.29 1.45
C GLU A 104 -2.00 12.16 2.97
N TRP A 105 -2.07 10.93 3.49
CA TRP A 105 -1.88 10.64 4.91
C TRP A 105 -0.50 11.10 5.42
N ARG A 106 0.59 10.69 4.78
CA ARG A 106 1.95 11.05 5.22
C ARG A 106 2.26 12.54 5.00
N LYS A 107 1.65 13.16 3.98
CA LYS A 107 1.77 14.61 3.73
C LYS A 107 1.22 15.43 4.89
N THR A 108 0.02 15.11 5.38
CA THR A 108 -0.58 15.85 6.52
C THR A 108 0.26 15.78 7.79
N ARG A 109 0.96 14.66 8.00
CA ARG A 109 1.82 14.42 9.17
C ARG A 109 3.21 15.07 9.05
N THR A 110 3.71 15.22 7.83
CA THR A 110 4.99 15.91 7.57
C THR A 110 4.85 17.43 7.72
N VAL A 111 3.64 17.96 7.54
CA VAL A 111 3.34 19.40 7.62
C VAL A 111 3.16 19.89 9.07
N LEU A 112 3.06 19.03 10.09
CA LEU A 112 2.99 19.46 11.50
C LEU A 112 4.30 20.16 11.89
N PRO A 113 4.33 21.51 12.04
CA PRO A 113 5.46 22.16 12.65
C PRO A 113 5.37 21.88 14.14
N SER A 114 6.50 21.61 14.76
CA SER A 114 6.70 21.69 16.20
C SER A 114 6.40 23.13 16.68
N SER A 115 5.12 23.48 16.84
CA SER A 115 4.67 24.79 17.35
C SER A 115 4.45 24.77 18.86
N GLY A 116 5.14 23.89 19.59
CA GLY A 116 5.00 23.74 21.05
C GLY A 116 6.20 24.16 21.90
N ARG A 117 7.39 24.43 21.32
CA ARG A 117 8.64 24.54 22.12
C ARG A 117 9.32 25.90 22.16
N LEU A 118 8.73 26.95 21.61
CA LEU A 118 9.37 28.28 21.49
C LEU A 118 8.64 29.45 22.18
N LEU A 119 7.79 29.21 23.18
CA LEU A 119 7.18 30.30 23.97
C LEU A 119 7.28 30.14 25.50
N ARG A 120 8.32 29.48 26.02
CA ARG A 120 8.75 29.65 27.42
C ARG A 120 10.14 30.24 27.50
N ARG A 121 10.30 31.46 27.01
CA ARG A 121 11.38 32.34 27.48
C ARG A 121 10.80 33.73 27.69
N LYS A 122 10.90 34.19 28.94
CA LYS A 122 10.55 35.50 29.50
C LYS A 122 9.11 35.65 29.99
N SER A 123 8.95 35.50 31.30
CA SER A 123 8.28 36.51 32.13
C SER A 123 8.82 36.38 33.55
N LEU A 124 9.62 37.41 33.90
CA LEU A 124 10.01 37.95 35.22
C LEU A 124 10.43 37.00 36.34
#